data_AF-A0A7K5TRT1-F1
#
_entry.id   AF-A0A7K5TRT1-F1
#
_cell.length_a   1.000
_cell.length_b   1.000
_cell.length_c   1.000
_cell.angle_alpha   90.00
_cell.angle_beta   90.00
_cell.angle_gamma   90.00
#
_symmetry.space_group_name_H-M   'P 1'
#
loop_
_entity.id
_entity.type
_entity.pdbx_description
1 polymer ?
#
loop_
_entity_poly.entity_id
_entity_poly.type
_entity_poly.pdbx_seq_one_letter_code
_entity_poly.pdbx_strand_id
1 'polypeptide(L)'
;KRTVTLIDKDGYPDSVYMNAAKIFQGIHTEKSKDRMLVRYGNNSESPVLAFQDEHSRRVSYELAFSALKYQDLLEEILLDSGVYPCQSIPDELTSLLVVMLYDLQDRKFEARKIFDEEEPVEEVQEIGHYLYSCKTKLAAALARCRIKYDALSIEHFVPETIWKQEQRVSALPFCVWINTFKISLEDVIRDLETKGLTKVESVSDFDHYTYAMDQHCHDVLVFPSSLKEELLNLDLFADCKLLLQ
;
A
#
# COMPACT_ATOMS: atom_id res chain seq x y z
N LYS A 1 2.67 -25.31 -12.57
CA LYS A 1 3.67 -24.28 -12.23
C LYS A 1 3.07 -22.94 -12.61
N ARG A 2 2.47 -22.23 -11.65
CA ARG A 2 1.85 -20.92 -11.87
C ARG A 2 2.96 -19.89 -11.73
N THR A 3 3.39 -19.31 -12.85
CA THR A 3 4.32 -18.18 -12.85
C THR A 3 3.49 -16.98 -12.44
N VAL A 4 3.55 -16.61 -11.15
CA VAL A 4 3.14 -15.29 -10.72
C VAL A 4 4.14 -14.34 -11.38
N THR A 5 3.71 -13.63 -12.41
CA THR A 5 4.42 -12.45 -12.90
C THR A 5 4.41 -11.45 -11.74
N LEU A 6 5.49 -11.48 -10.96
CA LEU A 6 5.82 -10.43 -10.02
C LEU A 6 5.99 -9.17 -10.86
N ILE A 7 4.99 -8.28 -10.80
CA ILE A 7 5.14 -6.92 -11.27
C ILE A 7 6.27 -6.35 -10.42
N ASP A 8 7.41 -6.02 -11.04
CA ASP A 8 8.49 -5.32 -10.35
C ASP A 8 7.92 -3.99 -9.85
N LYS A 9 7.95 -3.80 -8.54
CA LYS A 9 7.55 -2.53 -7.93
C LYS A 9 8.72 -1.57 -8.08
N ASP A 10 8.53 -0.53 -8.88
CA ASP A 10 9.55 0.49 -9.17
C ASP A 10 9.77 1.49 -8.01
N GLY A 11 8.95 1.40 -6.95
CA GLY A 11 8.89 2.36 -5.85
C GLY A 11 7.85 3.46 -6.11
N TYR A 12 7.76 4.41 -5.19
CA TYR A 12 6.78 5.49 -5.23
C TYR A 12 7.41 6.87 -5.47
N PRO A 13 6.63 7.86 -5.95
CA PRO A 13 7.02 9.27 -5.93
C PRO A 13 7.40 9.77 -4.52
N ASP A 14 8.28 10.76 -4.43
CA ASP A 14 8.75 11.34 -3.17
C ASP A 14 7.60 11.92 -2.35
N SER A 15 6.65 12.59 -3.02
CA SER A 15 5.42 13.11 -2.39
C SER A 15 4.57 12.03 -1.73
N VAL A 16 4.52 10.83 -2.30
CA VAL A 16 3.78 9.68 -1.74
C VAL A 16 4.45 9.19 -0.46
N TYR A 17 5.78 9.10 -0.42
CA TYR A 17 6.51 8.74 0.79
C TYR A 17 6.30 9.76 1.91
N MET A 18 6.37 11.05 1.60
CA MET A 18 6.15 12.11 2.59
C MET A 18 4.74 12.06 3.19
N ASN A 19 3.72 11.90 2.35
CA ASN A 19 2.34 11.75 2.82
C ASN A 19 2.15 10.46 3.63
N ALA A 20 2.72 9.34 3.19
CA ALA A 20 2.64 8.08 3.91
C ALA A 20 3.33 8.16 5.28
N ALA A 21 4.50 8.79 5.36
CA ALA A 21 5.22 9.03 6.61
C ALA A 21 4.42 9.89 7.59
N LYS A 22 3.78 10.96 7.11
CA LYS A 22 2.89 11.81 7.89
C LYS A 22 1.67 11.05 8.43
N ILE A 23 1.05 10.22 7.59
CA ILE A 23 -0.08 9.37 7.99
C ILE A 23 0.38 8.38 9.06
N PHE A 24 1.47 7.65 8.81
CA PHE A 24 2.04 6.67 9.72
C PHE A 24 2.35 7.30 11.08
N GLN A 25 3.02 8.45 11.10
CA GLN A 25 3.33 9.19 12.33
C GLN A 25 2.08 9.47 13.17
N GLY A 26 0.96 9.80 12.54
CA GLY A 26 -0.29 10.10 13.25
C GLY A 26 -1.03 8.87 13.81
N ILE A 27 -0.70 7.66 13.37
CA ILE A 27 -1.42 6.42 13.72
C ILE A 27 -0.54 5.31 14.29
N HIS A 28 0.78 5.49 14.32
CA HIS A 28 1.71 4.49 14.82
C HIS A 28 1.43 4.15 16.28
N THR A 29 1.76 2.92 16.66
CA THR A 29 1.57 2.47 18.04
C THR A 29 2.72 3.00 18.89
N GLU A 30 2.42 3.98 19.75
CA GLU A 30 3.38 4.46 20.75
C GLU A 30 3.66 3.36 21.79
N LYS A 31 4.93 2.98 21.93
CA LYS A 31 5.37 2.02 22.95
C LYS A 31 5.63 2.74 24.27
N SER A 32 5.35 2.07 25.39
CA SER A 32 5.71 2.58 26.72
C SER A 32 7.20 2.89 26.80
N LYS A 33 7.61 3.93 27.54
CA LYS A 33 9.01 4.38 27.64
C LYS A 33 10.02 3.26 27.97
N ASP A 34 9.62 2.25 28.73
CA ASP A 34 10.48 1.11 29.09
C ASP A 34 10.71 0.10 27.95
N ARG A 35 9.94 0.20 26.86
CA ARG A 35 10.00 -0.68 25.67
C ARG A 35 10.27 0.07 24.37
N MET A 36 10.44 1.39 24.43
CA MET A 36 10.66 2.24 23.26
C MET A 36 12.12 2.14 22.82
N LEU A 37 12.38 1.27 21.84
CA LEU A 37 13.71 1.09 21.26
C LEU A 37 13.91 1.94 19.99
N VAL A 38 12.82 2.24 19.29
CA VAL A 38 12.79 3.18 18.16
C VAL A 38 12.04 4.44 18.60
N ARG A 39 12.63 5.60 18.34
CA ARG A 39 12.11 6.91 18.73
C ARG A 39 11.52 7.61 17.51
N TYR A 40 10.25 7.96 17.62
CA TYR A 40 9.55 8.79 16.64
C TYR A 40 9.52 10.23 17.16
N GLY A 41 9.73 11.20 16.26
CA GLY A 41 9.67 12.62 16.62
C GLY A 41 8.30 13.04 17.13
N ASN A 42 8.28 14.05 18.01
CA ASN A 42 7.04 14.62 18.54
C ASN A 42 6.45 15.61 17.53
N ASN A 43 5.56 15.14 16.66
CA ASN A 43 4.78 16.04 15.81
C ASN A 43 3.48 16.45 16.53
N SER A 44 3.52 17.59 17.23
CA SER A 44 2.34 18.20 17.86
C SER A 44 1.37 18.84 16.86
N GLU A 45 1.75 18.92 15.58
CA GLU A 45 0.93 19.52 14.53
C GLU A 45 0.25 18.44 13.70
N SER A 46 -1.05 18.60 13.45
CA SER A 46 -1.76 17.72 12.53
C SER A 46 -1.09 17.78 11.16
N PRO A 47 -0.75 16.65 10.54
CA PRO A 47 -0.04 16.67 9.28
C PRO A 47 -0.90 17.36 8.22
N VAL A 48 -0.39 18.46 7.64
CA VAL A 48 -0.94 18.98 6.39
C VAL A 48 -0.60 17.98 5.31
N LEU A 49 -1.61 17.20 4.90
CA LEU A 49 -1.53 16.25 3.80
C LEU A 49 -1.78 17.01 2.50
N ALA A 50 -0.83 16.91 1.58
CA ALA A 50 -0.92 17.54 0.27
C ALA A 50 -0.94 16.43 -0.78
N PHE A 51 -2.14 16.07 -1.25
CA PHE A 51 -2.32 15.07 -2.29
C PHE A 51 -2.46 15.77 -3.64
N GLN A 52 -1.74 15.29 -4.64
CA GLN A 52 -1.85 15.79 -6.01
C GLN A 52 -3.19 15.36 -6.64
N ASP A 53 -3.58 14.11 -6.39
CA ASP A 53 -4.77 13.48 -6.94
C ASP A 53 -5.27 12.34 -6.01
N GLU A 54 -6.45 11.78 -6.30
CA GLU A 54 -7.07 10.71 -5.51
C GLU A 54 -6.29 9.38 -5.56
N HIS A 55 -5.59 9.08 -6.66
CA HIS A 55 -4.73 7.90 -6.75
C HIS A 55 -3.50 8.08 -5.84
N SER A 56 -2.81 9.23 -5.91
CA SER A 56 -1.71 9.58 -4.99
C SER A 56 -2.15 9.48 -3.52
N ARG A 57 -3.35 9.96 -3.21
CA ARG A 57 -3.96 9.82 -1.88
C ARG A 57 -4.11 8.36 -1.46
N ARG A 58 -4.74 7.54 -2.31
CA ARG A 58 -4.97 6.11 -2.03
C ARG A 58 -3.66 5.38 -1.77
N VAL A 59 -2.67 5.57 -2.65
CA VAL A 59 -1.37 4.90 -2.55
C VAL A 59 -0.60 5.34 -1.30
N SER A 60 -0.66 6.63 -0.92
CA SER A 60 -0.07 7.09 0.34
C SER A 60 -0.68 6.41 1.57
N TYR A 61 -2.01 6.27 1.61
CA TYR A 61 -2.68 5.55 2.70
C TYR A 61 -2.31 4.06 2.70
N GLU A 62 -2.34 3.41 1.55
CA GLU A 62 -1.99 1.99 1.40
C GLU A 62 -0.57 1.72 1.90
N LEU A 63 0.40 2.55 1.50
CA LEU A 63 1.78 2.45 1.92
C LEU A 63 1.92 2.67 3.44
N ALA A 64 1.26 3.68 4.00
CA ALA A 64 1.29 3.95 5.44
C ALA A 64 0.70 2.80 6.27
N PHE A 65 -0.47 2.30 5.89
CA PHE A 65 -1.13 1.19 6.59
C PHE A 65 -0.37 -0.13 6.43
N SER A 66 0.25 -0.35 5.27
CA SER A 66 1.09 -1.51 5.06
C SER A 66 2.33 -1.46 5.97
N ALA A 67 2.99 -0.31 6.07
CA ALA A 67 4.09 -0.12 7.02
C ALA A 67 3.62 -0.31 8.47
N LEU A 68 2.45 0.23 8.84
CA LEU A 68 1.87 0.09 10.18
C LEU A 68 1.63 -1.37 10.55
N LYS A 69 1.10 -2.16 9.61
CA LYS A 69 0.84 -3.59 9.78
C LYS A 69 2.09 -4.35 10.22
N TYR A 70 3.27 -3.92 9.76
CA TYR A 70 4.55 -4.53 10.07
C TYR A 70 5.44 -3.68 10.98
N GLN A 71 4.88 -2.70 11.71
CA GLN A 71 5.66 -1.77 12.54
C GLN A 71 6.67 -2.49 13.44
N ASP A 72 6.23 -3.50 14.20
CA ASP A 72 7.10 -4.25 15.11
C ASP A 72 8.26 -4.95 14.39
N LEU A 73 7.99 -5.55 13.23
CA LEU A 73 9.01 -6.20 12.42
C LEU A 73 10.02 -5.18 11.86
N LEU A 74 9.53 -4.05 11.33
CA LEU A 74 10.38 -3.01 10.75
C LEU A 74 11.29 -2.40 11.81
N GLU A 75 10.78 -2.14 13.01
CA GLU A 75 11.57 -1.70 14.16
C GLU A 75 12.62 -2.76 14.57
N GLU A 76 12.25 -4.05 14.62
CA GLU A 76 13.21 -5.12 14.94
C GLU A 76 14.34 -5.20 13.89
N ILE A 77 14.02 -5.05 12.60
CA ILE A 77 15.02 -5.02 11.52
C ILE A 77 15.99 -3.84 11.69
N LEU A 78 15.47 -2.65 12.01
CA LEU A 78 16.29 -1.45 12.22
C LEU A 78 17.28 -1.63 13.38
N LEU A 79 16.83 -2.23 14.48
CA LEU A 79 17.65 -2.47 15.67
C LEU A 79 18.66 -3.61 15.45
N ASP A 80 18.21 -4.74 14.90
CA ASP A 80 19.03 -5.94 14.70
C ASP A 80 20.10 -5.75 13.60
N SER A 81 19.83 -4.90 12.61
CA SER A 81 20.83 -4.54 11.60
C SER A 81 21.92 -3.59 12.12
N GLY A 82 21.71 -2.98 13.30
CA GLY A 82 22.60 -1.97 13.88
C GLY A 82 22.65 -0.67 13.09
N VAL A 83 21.67 -0.42 12.21
CA VAL A 83 21.56 0.86 11.49
C VAL A 83 20.87 1.91 12.36
N TYR A 84 20.00 1.49 13.29
CA TYR A 84 19.33 2.35 14.24
C TYR A 84 19.90 2.16 15.65
N PRO A 85 20.09 3.24 16.46
CA PRO A 85 19.78 4.64 16.19
C PRO A 85 20.72 5.27 15.15
N CYS A 86 20.15 6.01 14.21
CA CYS A 86 20.90 6.72 13.20
C CYS A 86 21.30 8.10 13.73
N GLN A 87 22.59 8.41 13.81
CA GLN A 87 23.05 9.74 14.25
C GLN A 87 22.84 10.83 13.19
N SER A 88 22.72 10.46 11.92
CA SER A 88 22.56 11.41 10.82
C SER A 88 21.09 11.73 10.52
N ILE A 89 20.15 10.87 10.89
CA ILE A 89 18.72 11.05 10.61
C ILE A 89 18.03 11.51 11.91
N PRO A 90 17.41 12.69 11.93
CA PRO A 90 16.63 13.18 13.08
C PRO A 90 15.45 12.26 13.43
N ASP A 91 15.05 12.24 14.71
CA ASP A 91 13.93 11.43 15.20
C ASP A 91 12.61 11.75 14.44
N GLU A 92 12.45 13.00 13.97
CA GLU A 92 11.32 13.48 13.17
C GLU A 92 11.14 12.75 11.84
N LEU A 93 12.23 12.21 11.27
CA LEU A 93 12.21 11.48 10.01
C LEU A 93 12.11 9.95 10.21
N THR A 94 12.02 9.46 11.44
CA THR A 94 11.93 8.02 11.71
C THR A 94 10.68 7.38 11.09
N SER A 95 9.55 8.11 11.03
CA SER A 95 8.36 7.62 10.33
C SER A 95 8.60 7.45 8.83
N LEU A 96 9.34 8.36 8.20
CA LEU A 96 9.74 8.25 6.80
C LEU A 96 10.71 7.07 6.60
N LEU A 97 11.68 6.90 7.50
CA LEU A 97 12.61 5.77 7.50
C LEU A 97 11.88 4.43 7.53
N VAL A 98 10.89 4.27 8.41
CA VAL A 98 10.13 3.03 8.58
C VAL A 98 9.26 2.74 7.35
N VAL A 99 8.57 3.76 6.83
CA VAL A 99 7.74 3.61 5.63
C VAL A 99 8.59 3.25 4.40
N MET A 100 9.73 3.91 4.21
CA MET A 100 10.65 3.60 3.11
C MET A 100 11.34 2.24 3.29
N LEU A 101 11.58 1.79 4.52
CA LEU A 101 12.09 0.43 4.78
C LEU A 101 11.07 -0.64 4.37
N TYR A 102 9.78 -0.42 4.64
CA TYR A 102 8.72 -1.30 4.18
C TYR A 102 8.70 -1.44 2.65
N ASP A 103 8.77 -0.33 1.94
CA ASP A 103 8.86 -0.34 0.48
C ASP A 103 10.15 -1.04 0.01
N LEU A 104 11.30 -0.73 0.61
CA LEU A 104 12.58 -1.32 0.22
C LEU A 104 12.59 -2.84 0.35
N GLN A 105 12.02 -3.39 1.43
CA GLN A 105 11.94 -4.85 1.59
C GLN A 105 10.96 -5.48 0.59
N ASP A 106 9.86 -4.80 0.27
CA ASP A 106 8.84 -5.27 -0.68
C ASP A 106 9.41 -5.36 -2.11
N ARG A 107 10.28 -4.40 -2.44
CA ARG A 107 11.11 -4.40 -3.65
C ARG A 107 12.37 -5.27 -3.56
N LYS A 108 12.43 -6.19 -2.60
CA LYS A 108 13.55 -7.14 -2.41
C LYS A 108 14.93 -6.47 -2.30
N PHE A 109 14.98 -5.28 -1.70
CA PHE A 109 16.20 -4.46 -1.52
C PHE A 109 16.84 -3.96 -2.82
N GLU A 110 16.07 -3.84 -3.89
CA GLU A 110 16.50 -3.19 -5.12
C GLU A 110 16.49 -1.66 -4.99
N ALA A 111 17.10 -0.95 -5.92
CA ALA A 111 17.05 0.51 -5.92
C ALA A 111 15.68 0.96 -6.40
N ARG A 112 15.14 2.05 -5.82
CA ARG A 112 13.93 2.68 -6.33
C ARG A 112 14.23 3.40 -7.64
N LYS A 113 13.23 3.50 -8.51
CA LYS A 113 13.25 4.39 -9.66
C LYS A 113 13.00 5.82 -9.19
N ILE A 114 13.80 6.76 -9.68
CA ILE A 114 13.55 8.18 -9.49
C ILE A 114 12.76 8.65 -10.72
N PHE A 115 11.66 9.34 -10.50
CA PHE A 115 10.81 9.86 -11.57
C PHE A 115 11.31 11.27 -11.96
N ASP A 116 11.72 11.44 -13.22
CA ASP A 116 12.33 12.69 -13.71
C ASP A 116 11.38 13.90 -13.68
N GLU A 117 10.07 13.65 -13.55
CA GLU A 117 9.00 14.66 -13.62
C GLU A 117 8.65 15.28 -12.24
N GLU A 118 9.20 14.74 -11.15
CA GLU A 118 8.89 15.19 -9.78
C GLU A 118 10.01 16.07 -9.20
N GLU A 119 9.63 17.11 -8.45
CA GLU A 119 10.58 17.89 -7.66
C GLU A 119 11.11 17.02 -6.52
N PRO A 120 12.44 16.74 -6.47
CA PRO A 120 12.99 15.81 -5.49
C PRO A 120 12.88 16.40 -4.08
N VAL A 121 12.44 15.57 -3.13
CA VAL A 121 12.37 15.95 -1.72
C VAL A 121 13.65 15.49 -1.03
N GLU A 122 14.43 16.43 -0.50
CA GLU A 122 15.77 16.18 0.05
C GLU A 122 15.76 15.08 1.12
N GLU A 123 14.79 15.13 2.05
CA GLU A 123 14.66 14.17 3.15
C GLU A 123 14.39 12.73 2.64
N VAL A 124 13.60 12.60 1.57
CA VAL A 124 13.29 11.30 0.97
C VAL A 124 14.52 10.74 0.25
N GLN A 125 15.26 11.59 -0.47
CA GLN A 125 16.49 11.18 -1.12
C GLN A 125 17.56 10.78 -0.10
N GLU A 126 17.73 11.55 0.97
CA GLU A 126 18.69 11.26 2.04
C GLU A 126 18.38 9.89 2.69
N ILE A 127 17.14 9.66 3.11
CA ILE A 127 16.73 8.38 3.70
C ILE A 127 16.85 7.23 2.70
N GLY A 128 16.43 7.46 1.45
CA GLY A 128 16.55 6.45 0.39
C GLY A 128 18.00 6.01 0.17
N HIS A 129 18.92 6.96 0.07
CA HIS A 129 20.35 6.67 -0.06
C HIS A 129 20.92 5.99 1.18
N TYR A 130 20.53 6.44 2.38
CA TYR A 130 20.95 5.83 3.64
C TYR A 130 20.52 4.36 3.75
N LEU A 131 19.24 4.06 3.54
CA LEU A 131 18.70 2.70 3.58
C LEU A 131 19.37 1.81 2.53
N TYR A 132 19.55 2.33 1.31
CA TYR A 132 20.19 1.58 0.23
C TYR A 132 21.67 1.29 0.53
N SER A 133 22.40 2.23 1.15
CA SER A 133 23.79 2.02 1.57
C SER A 133 23.93 0.87 2.58
N CYS A 134 22.90 0.65 3.40
CA CYS A 134 22.84 -0.39 4.41
C CYS A 134 22.03 -1.63 4.00
N LYS A 135 21.62 -1.74 2.74
CA LYS A 135 20.69 -2.78 2.25
C LYS A 135 21.06 -4.21 2.64
N THR A 136 22.35 -4.55 2.59
CA THR A 136 22.84 -5.89 2.93
C THR A 136 22.64 -6.20 4.42
N LYS A 137 22.84 -5.20 5.30
CA LYS A 137 22.62 -5.35 6.74
C LYS A 137 21.14 -5.51 7.04
N LEU A 138 20.29 -4.71 6.39
CA LEU A 138 18.84 -4.77 6.52
C LEU A 138 18.28 -6.11 6.02
N ALA A 139 18.70 -6.56 4.84
CA ALA A 139 18.30 -7.85 4.28
C ALA A 139 18.74 -9.02 5.18
N ALA A 140 19.95 -8.95 5.73
CA ALA A 140 20.44 -9.95 6.67
C ALA A 140 19.64 -9.94 7.99
N ALA A 141 19.26 -8.77 8.50
CA ALA A 141 18.42 -8.65 9.70
C ALA A 141 17.02 -9.21 9.46
N LEU A 142 16.40 -8.91 8.31
CA LEU A 142 15.13 -9.52 7.92
C LEU A 142 15.24 -11.06 7.83
N ALA A 143 16.33 -11.58 7.25
CA ALA A 143 16.57 -13.03 7.19
C ALA A 143 16.72 -13.65 8.58
N ARG A 144 17.43 -13.00 9.50
CA ARG A 144 17.54 -13.44 10.90
C ARG A 144 16.20 -13.41 11.62
N CYS A 145 15.41 -12.36 11.43
CA CYS A 145 14.04 -12.29 11.96
C CYS A 145 13.22 -13.48 11.43
N ARG A 146 13.24 -13.73 10.13
CA ARG A 146 12.52 -14.86 9.52
C ARG A 146 12.92 -16.22 10.10
N ILE A 147 14.21 -16.45 10.31
CA ILE A 147 14.71 -17.69 10.93
C ILE A 147 14.27 -17.77 12.40
N LYS A 148 14.38 -16.67 13.15
CA LYS A 148 14.04 -16.59 14.57
C LYS A 148 12.57 -16.94 14.85
N TYR A 149 11.66 -16.51 13.97
CA TYR A 149 10.22 -16.74 14.09
C TYR A 149 9.68 -17.85 13.17
N ASP A 150 10.55 -18.63 12.52
CA ASP A 150 10.18 -19.68 11.56
C ASP A 150 9.20 -19.21 10.47
N ALA A 151 9.44 -18.00 9.95
CA ALA A 151 8.55 -17.30 9.03
C ALA A 151 9.03 -17.38 7.58
N LEU A 152 8.21 -17.97 6.70
CA LEU A 152 8.48 -18.08 5.27
C LEU A 152 8.35 -16.73 4.53
N SER A 153 7.56 -15.80 5.05
CA SER A 153 7.35 -14.46 4.50
C SER A 153 7.05 -13.47 5.64
N ILE A 154 7.09 -12.17 5.34
CA ILE A 154 6.70 -11.14 6.32
C ILE A 154 5.24 -11.26 6.76
N GLU A 155 4.37 -11.87 5.93
CA GLU A 155 2.93 -12.06 6.23
C GLU A 155 2.70 -12.84 7.53
N HIS A 156 3.66 -13.68 7.93
CA HIS A 156 3.59 -14.50 9.15
C HIS A 156 3.87 -13.69 10.43
N PHE A 157 4.35 -12.46 10.32
CA PHE A 157 4.58 -11.56 11.47
C PHE A 157 3.32 -10.84 11.92
N VAL A 158 2.23 -11.01 11.17
CA VAL A 158 0.92 -10.44 11.46
C VAL A 158 0.01 -11.57 11.95
N PRO A 159 -0.92 -11.32 12.88
CA PRO A 159 -1.82 -12.36 13.36
C PRO A 159 -2.48 -13.16 12.23
N GLU A 160 -2.51 -14.48 12.36
CA GLU A 160 -3.02 -15.40 11.34
C GLU A 160 -4.47 -15.08 10.94
N THR A 161 -5.26 -14.50 11.85
CA THR A 161 -6.63 -14.02 11.60
C THR A 161 -6.67 -12.94 10.52
N ILE A 162 -5.73 -12.01 10.54
CA ILE A 162 -5.64 -10.91 9.57
C ILE A 162 -5.24 -11.47 8.21
N TRP A 163 -4.22 -12.34 8.16
CA TRP A 163 -3.78 -12.96 6.91
C TRP A 163 -4.88 -13.81 6.25
N LYS A 164 -5.54 -14.69 7.03
CA LYS A 164 -6.65 -15.50 6.51
C LYS A 164 -7.81 -14.64 6.02
N GLN A 165 -8.07 -13.51 6.68
CA GLN A 165 -9.09 -12.57 6.23
C GLN A 165 -8.69 -11.91 4.91
N GLU A 166 -7.46 -11.45 4.76
CA GLU A 166 -6.95 -10.86 3.52
C GLU A 166 -6.99 -11.85 2.35
N GLN A 167 -6.57 -13.10 2.56
CA GLN A 167 -6.67 -14.15 1.53
C GLN A 167 -8.11 -14.42 1.10
N ARG A 168 -9.06 -14.38 2.04
CA ARG A 168 -10.48 -14.54 1.72
C ARG A 168 -11.00 -13.33 0.94
N VAL A 169 -10.66 -12.12 1.37
CA VAL A 169 -11.10 -10.87 0.73
C VAL A 169 -10.50 -10.72 -0.67
N SER A 170 -9.23 -11.09 -0.89
CA SER A 170 -8.60 -11.02 -2.21
C SER A 170 -9.14 -12.05 -3.20
N ALA A 171 -9.68 -13.16 -2.70
CA ALA A 171 -10.36 -14.18 -3.50
C ALA A 171 -11.83 -13.85 -3.79
N LEU A 172 -12.44 -12.92 -3.05
CA LEU A 172 -13.82 -12.52 -3.25
C LEU A 172 -13.93 -11.50 -4.40
N PRO A 173 -14.96 -11.62 -5.26
CA PRO A 173 -15.29 -10.54 -6.18
C PRO A 173 -15.65 -9.29 -5.38
N PHE A 174 -15.32 -8.12 -5.92
CA PHE A 174 -15.60 -6.86 -5.23
C PHE A 174 -16.85 -6.21 -5.82
N CYS A 175 -17.61 -5.55 -4.95
CA CYS A 175 -18.87 -4.91 -5.29
C CYS A 175 -18.67 -3.40 -5.41
N VAL A 176 -19.35 -2.80 -6.38
CA VAL A 176 -19.27 -1.38 -6.70
C VAL A 176 -20.67 -0.83 -6.84
N TRP A 177 -20.96 0.25 -6.12
CA TRP A 177 -22.20 1.00 -6.25
C TRP A 177 -22.10 2.05 -7.33
N ILE A 178 -23.14 2.12 -8.15
CA ILE A 178 -23.35 3.21 -9.11
C ILE A 178 -23.96 4.38 -8.37
N ASN A 179 -23.30 5.53 -8.46
CA ASN A 179 -23.85 6.78 -7.94
C ASN A 179 -24.86 7.35 -8.94
N THR A 180 -26.12 6.93 -8.81
CA THR A 180 -27.23 7.31 -9.69
C THR A 180 -27.53 8.82 -9.69
N PHE A 181 -27.00 9.59 -8.74
CA PHE A 181 -27.07 11.05 -8.76
C PHE A 181 -26.06 11.70 -9.71
N LYS A 182 -25.00 11.00 -10.11
CA LYS A 182 -23.93 11.53 -10.97
C LYS A 182 -23.91 10.92 -12.36
N ILE A 183 -24.36 9.66 -12.51
CA ILE A 183 -24.34 8.94 -13.78
C ILE A 183 -25.52 7.97 -13.86
N SER A 184 -26.08 7.80 -15.06
CA SER A 184 -27.14 6.80 -15.30
C SER A 184 -26.55 5.39 -15.47
N LEU A 185 -27.37 4.36 -15.27
CA LEU A 185 -26.96 2.97 -15.45
C LEU A 185 -26.50 2.70 -16.89
N GLU A 186 -27.20 3.26 -17.87
CA GLU A 186 -26.92 3.08 -19.29
C GLU A 186 -25.58 3.72 -19.69
N ASP A 187 -25.27 4.89 -19.12
CA ASP A 187 -24.01 5.56 -19.36
C ASP A 187 -22.83 4.80 -18.74
N VAL A 188 -22.99 4.24 -17.54
CA VAL A 188 -21.98 3.37 -16.92
C VAL A 188 -21.71 2.14 -17.77
N ILE A 189 -22.76 1.46 -18.24
CA ILE A 189 -22.62 0.27 -19.10
C ILE A 189 -21.86 0.64 -20.38
N ARG A 190 -22.23 1.75 -21.03
CA ARG A 190 -21.55 2.23 -22.23
C ARG A 190 -20.07 2.56 -21.98
N ASP A 191 -19.75 3.18 -20.85
CA ASP A 191 -18.37 3.51 -20.48
C ASP A 191 -17.54 2.25 -20.19
N LEU A 192 -18.15 1.24 -19.56
CA LEU A 192 -17.52 -0.07 -19.30
C LEU A 192 -17.31 -0.86 -20.60
N GLU A 193 -18.30 -0.89 -21.50
CA GLU A 193 -18.21 -1.54 -22.82
C GLU A 193 -17.16 -0.88 -23.71
N THR A 194 -17.06 0.46 -23.68
CA THR A 194 -16.01 1.21 -24.40
C THR A 194 -14.61 0.83 -23.93
N LYS A 195 -14.47 0.40 -22.67
CA LYS A 195 -13.23 -0.10 -22.07
C LYS A 195 -13.01 -1.61 -22.30
N GLY A 196 -13.92 -2.29 -23.00
CA GLY A 196 -13.81 -3.70 -23.34
C GLY A 196 -14.36 -4.67 -22.29
N LEU A 197 -15.06 -4.17 -21.26
CA LEU A 197 -15.70 -5.00 -20.25
C LEU A 197 -17.02 -5.56 -20.76
N THR A 198 -17.24 -6.85 -20.54
CA THR A 198 -18.44 -7.55 -21.01
C THR A 198 -19.35 -7.94 -19.84
N LYS A 199 -20.66 -7.79 -20.04
CA LYS A 199 -21.67 -8.14 -19.03
C LYS A 199 -21.90 -9.65 -19.00
N VAL A 200 -21.91 -10.22 -17.79
CA VAL A 200 -22.13 -11.64 -17.53
C VAL A 200 -23.24 -11.83 -16.50
N GLU A 201 -24.03 -12.91 -16.63
CA GLU A 201 -25.20 -13.16 -15.78
C GLU A 201 -24.87 -13.82 -14.43
N SER A 202 -23.72 -14.49 -14.32
CA SER A 202 -23.31 -15.18 -13.10
C SER A 202 -21.85 -14.91 -12.75
N VAL A 203 -21.57 -14.82 -11.45
CA VAL A 203 -20.22 -14.79 -10.88
C VAL A 203 -19.39 -16.02 -11.27
N SER A 204 -20.05 -17.12 -11.62
CA SER A 204 -19.39 -18.38 -12.03
C SER A 204 -18.71 -18.30 -13.40
N ASP A 205 -19.13 -17.34 -14.23
CA ASP A 205 -18.65 -17.13 -15.60
C ASP A 205 -17.64 -15.96 -15.68
N PHE A 206 -17.11 -15.53 -14.52
CA PHE A 206 -16.13 -14.45 -14.46
C PHE A 206 -14.81 -14.82 -15.16
N ASP A 207 -14.50 -14.06 -16.20
CA ASP A 207 -13.18 -13.98 -16.84
C ASP A 207 -12.56 -12.59 -16.60
N HIS A 208 -11.32 -12.38 -17.05
CA HIS A 208 -10.52 -11.19 -16.74
C HIS A 208 -11.19 -9.84 -17.10
N TYR A 209 -12.05 -9.77 -18.12
CA TYR A 209 -12.73 -8.53 -18.53
C TYR A 209 -14.26 -8.67 -18.52
N THR A 210 -14.78 -9.12 -17.38
CA THR A 210 -16.22 -9.35 -17.18
C THR A 210 -16.75 -8.61 -15.96
N TYR A 211 -18.05 -8.30 -15.97
CA TYR A 211 -18.76 -7.76 -14.82
C TYR A 211 -20.18 -8.33 -14.75
N ALA A 212 -20.71 -8.52 -13.54
CA ALA A 212 -22.10 -8.90 -13.33
C ALA A 212 -22.86 -7.77 -12.62
N MET A 213 -24.19 -7.76 -12.77
CA MET A 213 -25.07 -6.96 -11.94
C MET A 213 -25.59 -7.82 -10.79
N ASP A 214 -25.73 -7.23 -9.60
CA ASP A 214 -26.35 -7.93 -8.50
C ASP A 214 -27.84 -8.20 -8.78
N GLN A 215 -28.30 -9.41 -8.45
CA GLN A 215 -29.67 -9.85 -8.72
C GLN A 215 -30.72 -9.11 -7.86
N HIS A 216 -30.31 -8.60 -6.71
CA HIS A 216 -31.19 -7.96 -5.73
C HIS A 216 -31.03 -6.44 -5.72
N CYS A 217 -29.86 -5.93 -6.12
CA CYS A 217 -29.53 -4.51 -6.15
C CYS A 217 -29.10 -4.05 -7.56
N HIS A 218 -30.01 -3.37 -8.26
CA HIS A 218 -29.77 -2.90 -9.64
C HIS A 218 -28.67 -1.82 -9.77
N ASP A 219 -28.33 -1.18 -8.64
CA ASP A 219 -27.28 -0.16 -8.58
C ASP A 219 -25.90 -0.75 -8.22
N VAL A 220 -25.79 -2.09 -8.09
CA VAL A 220 -24.56 -2.77 -7.69
C VAL A 220 -23.99 -3.58 -8.85
N LEU A 221 -22.73 -3.32 -9.16
CA LEU A 221 -21.90 -4.07 -10.09
C LEU A 221 -20.91 -4.94 -9.32
N VAL A 222 -20.68 -6.14 -9.80
CA VAL A 222 -19.77 -7.12 -9.21
C VAL A 222 -18.67 -7.43 -10.22
N PHE A 223 -17.42 -7.28 -9.79
CA PHE A 223 -16.24 -7.48 -10.65
C PHE A 223 -15.31 -8.55 -10.05
N PRO A 224 -14.57 -9.29 -10.89
CA PRO A 224 -13.52 -10.18 -10.42
C PRO A 224 -12.40 -9.40 -9.74
N SER A 225 -11.78 -9.98 -8.70
CA SER A 225 -10.75 -9.30 -7.90
C SER A 225 -9.50 -8.90 -8.70
N SER A 226 -9.23 -9.57 -9.82
CA SER A 226 -8.14 -9.24 -10.74
C SER A 226 -8.26 -7.84 -11.36
N LEU A 227 -9.47 -7.33 -11.53
CA LEU A 227 -9.71 -6.01 -12.14
C LEU A 227 -9.68 -4.86 -11.13
N LYS A 228 -9.46 -5.14 -9.83
CA LYS A 228 -9.62 -4.15 -8.77
C LYS A 228 -8.71 -2.94 -8.97
N GLU A 229 -7.42 -3.16 -9.21
CA GLU A 229 -6.44 -2.07 -9.37
C GLU A 229 -6.71 -1.25 -10.64
N GLU A 230 -7.01 -1.91 -11.76
CA GLU A 230 -7.30 -1.25 -13.04
C GLU A 230 -8.58 -0.41 -12.96
N LEU A 231 -9.65 -0.95 -12.37
CA LEU A 231 -10.93 -0.26 -12.23
C LEU A 231 -10.84 0.93 -11.28
N LEU A 232 -10.14 0.78 -10.15
CA LEU A 232 -9.98 1.85 -9.17
C LEU A 232 -9.18 3.06 -9.70
N ASN A 233 -8.46 2.90 -10.81
CA ASN A 233 -7.69 3.95 -11.48
C ASN A 233 -8.47 4.64 -12.61
N LEU A 234 -9.72 4.23 -12.87
CA LEU A 234 -10.56 4.88 -13.86
C LEU A 234 -11.11 6.22 -13.35
N ASP A 235 -11.30 7.17 -14.26
CA ASP A 235 -11.95 8.47 -14.01
C ASP A 235 -13.32 8.33 -13.33
N LEU A 236 -14.00 7.19 -13.55
CA LEU A 236 -15.28 6.88 -12.91
C LEU A 236 -15.18 6.81 -11.38
N PHE A 237 -14.06 6.36 -10.83
CA PHE A 237 -13.82 6.36 -9.38
C PHE A 237 -13.28 7.70 -8.90
N ALA A 238 -12.44 8.38 -9.68
CA ALA A 238 -11.94 9.72 -9.36
C ALA A 238 -13.09 10.75 -9.24
N ASP A 239 -14.11 10.63 -10.08
CA ASP A 239 -15.31 11.47 -10.05
C ASP A 239 -16.36 11.00 -9.02
N CYS A 240 -16.11 9.98 -8.20
CA CYS A 240 -17.11 9.36 -7.32
C CYS A 240 -18.41 8.94 -8.04
N LYS A 241 -18.31 8.56 -9.32
CA LYS A 241 -19.43 7.99 -10.11
C LYS A 241 -19.64 6.52 -9.77
N LEU A 242 -18.56 5.83 -9.42
CA LEU A 242 -18.53 4.47 -8.89
C LEU A 242 -17.95 4.47 -7.49
N LEU A 243 -18.56 3.73 -6.56
CA LEU A 243 -18.17 3.66 -5.15
C LEU A 243 -17.89 2.21 -4.76
N LEU A 244 -16.70 1.94 -4.21
CA LEU A 244 -16.33 0.59 -3.74
C LEU A 244 -17.06 0.25 -2.42
N GLN A 245 -17.56 -0.98 -2.29
CA GLN A 245 -18.13 -1.54 -1.06
C GLN A 245 -17.18 -2.51 -0.35
#